data_AF-A0A950XYL3-F1
#
_entry.id   AF-A0A950XYL3-F1
#
_cell.length_a   1.000
_cell.length_b   1.000
_cell.length_c   1.000
_cell.angle_alpha   90.00
_cell.angle_beta   90.00
_cell.angle_gamma   90.00
#
_symmetry.space_group_name_H-M   'P 1'
#
loop_
_entity.id
_entity.type
_entity.pdbx_description
1 polymer ?
#
loop_
_entity_poly.entity_id
_entity_poly.type
_entity_poly.pdbx_seq_one_letter_code
_entity_poly.pdbx_strand_id
1 'polypeptide(L)'
;MPPSPARLAANRANAQLSTGPTTPEGKAKVSLNAVKTALTGRTVLLPSEDAAEYERFLRAYQKEFKPLTQRECDLVQSIADTQWRLRRIPGLEMGIYAKGRLELVEGHTDRELTERPGLIEVETYLKYEKQLRNLQVQEARLRRRYEKETAELRQLQQERNQREQRDLEVCAKLYLKARHDNKPWQPSDNGFEFPLSYVKDYLEGVRASEIYNATLRNERRHASAA
;
A
#
# COMPACT_ATOMS: atom_id res chain seq x y z
N MET A 1 8.69 -25.24 -5.04
CA MET A 1 8.38 -26.68 -4.89
C MET A 1 6.88 -26.85 -4.70
N PRO A 2 6.22 -27.80 -5.40
CA PRO A 2 4.83 -28.14 -5.16
C PRO A 2 4.63 -28.73 -3.75
N PRO A 3 3.45 -28.59 -3.13
CA PRO A 3 3.18 -29.16 -1.82
C PRO A 3 3.29 -30.69 -1.84
N SER A 4 3.85 -31.27 -0.78
CA SER A 4 4.01 -32.72 -0.65
C SER A 4 2.66 -33.45 -0.64
N PRO A 5 2.60 -34.73 -1.04
CA PRO A 5 1.38 -35.53 -0.99
C PRO A 5 0.72 -35.56 0.41
N ALA A 6 1.55 -35.62 1.46
CA ALA A 6 1.09 -35.54 2.86
C ALA A 6 0.41 -34.20 3.18
N ARG A 7 0.96 -33.08 2.68
CA ARG A 7 0.38 -31.74 2.88
C ARG A 7 -0.94 -31.57 2.11
N LEU A 8 -1.07 -32.19 0.93
CA LEU A 8 -2.32 -32.19 0.17
C LEU A 8 -3.41 -33.01 0.85
N ALA A 9 -3.09 -34.18 1.39
CA ALA A 9 -4.04 -35.02 2.13
C ALA A 9 -4.55 -34.31 3.40
N ALA A 10 -3.64 -33.69 4.17
CA ALA A 10 -4.01 -32.89 5.34
C ALA A 10 -4.89 -31.69 4.99
N ASN A 11 -4.58 -30.96 3.90
CA ASN A 11 -5.41 -29.84 3.44
C ASN A 11 -6.82 -30.30 3.03
N ARG A 12 -6.98 -31.47 2.38
CA ARG A 12 -8.30 -32.02 2.02
C ARG A 12 -9.10 -32.41 3.26
N ALA A 13 -8.47 -33.06 4.24
CA ALA A 13 -9.12 -33.42 5.50
C ALA A 13 -9.57 -32.16 6.29
N ASN A 14 -8.70 -31.15 6.38
CA ASN A 14 -9.02 -29.89 7.03
C ASN A 14 -10.13 -29.11 6.31
N ALA A 15 -10.20 -29.19 4.98
CA ALA A 15 -11.26 -28.56 4.20
C ALA A 15 -12.65 -29.15 4.50
N GLN A 16 -12.74 -30.46 4.79
CA GLN A 16 -14.00 -31.11 5.17
C GLN A 16 -14.49 -30.67 6.57
N LEU A 17 -13.58 -30.22 7.44
CA LEU A 17 -13.89 -29.69 8.78
C LEU A 17 -14.19 -28.19 8.80
N SER A 18 -13.95 -27.48 7.69
CA SER A 18 -14.09 -26.02 7.59
C SER A 18 -15.13 -25.65 6.54
N THR A 19 -16.40 -25.99 6.81
CA THR A 19 -17.52 -25.75 5.88
C THR A 19 -18.06 -24.32 5.91
N GLY A 20 -17.56 -23.48 6.82
CA GLY A 20 -18.08 -22.13 7.03
C GLY A 20 -19.58 -22.11 7.36
N PRO A 21 -20.19 -20.94 7.57
CA PRO A 21 -21.62 -20.85 7.74
C PRO A 21 -22.36 -21.14 6.42
N THR A 22 -23.15 -22.19 6.38
CA THR A 22 -23.97 -22.57 5.21
C THR A 22 -25.37 -21.99 5.23
N THR A 23 -25.88 -21.62 6.41
CA THR A 23 -27.22 -21.03 6.57
C THR A 23 -27.23 -19.52 6.32
N PRO A 24 -28.36 -18.93 5.85
CA PRO A 24 -28.52 -17.48 5.74
C PRO A 24 -28.22 -16.74 7.05
N GLU A 25 -28.69 -17.28 8.18
CA GLU A 25 -28.50 -16.71 9.52
C GLU A 25 -27.02 -16.77 9.94
N GLY A 26 -26.34 -17.88 9.65
CA GLY A 26 -24.91 -18.05 9.90
C GLY A 26 -24.08 -17.08 9.06
N LYS A 27 -24.44 -16.90 7.78
CA LYS A 27 -23.79 -15.95 6.87
C LYS A 27 -24.04 -14.51 7.32
N ALA A 28 -25.25 -14.16 7.75
CA ALA A 28 -25.56 -12.86 8.32
C ALA A 28 -24.74 -12.57 9.58
N LYS A 29 -24.64 -13.55 10.50
CA LYS A 29 -23.85 -13.43 11.73
C LYS A 29 -22.36 -13.23 11.43
N VAL A 30 -21.79 -13.93 10.45
CA VAL A 30 -20.39 -13.73 10.02
C VAL A 30 -20.21 -12.41 9.26
N SER A 31 -21.18 -11.99 8.45
CA SER A 31 -21.17 -10.68 7.78
C SER A 31 -21.15 -9.53 8.78
N LEU A 32 -21.93 -9.63 9.86
CA LEU A 32 -21.93 -8.63 10.94
C LEU A 32 -20.57 -8.55 11.65
N ASN A 33 -19.79 -9.64 11.72
CA ASN A 33 -18.43 -9.58 12.28
C ASN A 33 -17.46 -8.80 11.38
N ALA A 34 -17.62 -8.87 10.05
CA ALA A 34 -16.87 -8.03 9.12
C ALA A 34 -17.25 -6.55 9.28
N VAL A 35 -18.53 -6.25 9.50
CA VAL A 35 -19.02 -4.88 9.74
C VAL A 35 -18.59 -4.32 11.10
N LYS A 36 -18.45 -5.16 12.15
CA LYS A 36 -18.08 -4.70 13.50
C LYS A 36 -16.67 -4.11 13.60
N THR A 37 -15.69 -4.75 12.97
CA THR A 37 -14.30 -4.28 13.03
C THR A 37 -13.83 -3.64 11.73
N ALA A 38 -14.55 -3.86 10.63
CA ALA A 38 -14.18 -3.46 9.27
C ALA A 38 -12.71 -3.76 8.93
N LEU A 39 -12.12 -4.82 9.50
CA LEU A 39 -10.79 -5.31 9.13
C LEU A 39 -10.87 -6.23 7.90
N THR A 40 -12.05 -6.81 7.67
CA THR A 40 -12.37 -7.67 6.54
C THR A 40 -13.69 -7.22 5.90
N GLY A 41 -13.95 -7.65 4.67
CA GLY A 41 -15.20 -7.33 3.96
C GLY A 41 -15.12 -6.09 3.07
N ARG A 42 -16.23 -5.80 2.36
CA ARG A 42 -16.30 -4.76 1.32
C ARG A 42 -16.30 -3.34 1.88
N THR A 43 -16.94 -3.14 3.03
CA THR A 43 -17.03 -1.81 3.64
C THR A 43 -15.70 -1.43 4.26
N VAL A 44 -15.15 -0.29 3.83
CA VAL A 44 -13.92 0.27 4.39
C VAL A 44 -14.25 1.11 5.61
N LEU A 45 -15.25 2.01 5.52
CA LEU A 45 -15.69 2.90 6.59
C LEU A 45 -16.64 2.21 7.58
N LEU A 46 -16.43 2.44 8.87
CA LEU A 46 -17.41 2.11 9.90
C LEU A 46 -18.45 3.24 10.04
N PRO A 47 -19.69 2.95 10.49
CA PRO A 47 -20.70 3.99 10.72
C PRO A 47 -20.26 5.08 11.71
N SER A 48 -19.31 4.78 12.59
CA SER A 48 -18.77 5.72 13.59
C SER A 48 -17.64 6.60 13.07
N GLU A 49 -17.23 6.46 11.81
CA GLU A 49 -16.07 7.17 11.25
C GLU A 49 -16.48 8.35 10.36
N ASP A 50 -15.63 9.38 10.35
CA ASP A 50 -15.81 10.56 9.50
C ASP A 50 -15.43 10.23 8.04
N ALA A 51 -16.44 10.20 7.18
CA ALA A 51 -16.26 10.03 5.74
C ALA A 51 -15.35 11.13 5.14
N ALA A 52 -15.45 12.37 5.64
CA ALA A 52 -14.61 13.47 5.15
C ALA A 52 -13.14 13.28 5.55
N GLU A 53 -12.86 12.70 6.72
CA GLU A 53 -11.49 12.33 7.12
C GLU A 53 -10.92 11.27 6.17
N TYR A 54 -11.69 10.23 5.89
CA TYR A 54 -11.27 9.20 4.95
C TYR A 54 -11.05 9.74 3.54
N GLU A 55 -11.91 10.64 3.04
CA GLU A 55 -11.69 11.28 1.74
C GLU A 55 -10.42 12.14 1.72
N ARG A 56 -10.13 12.88 2.80
CA ARG A 56 -8.86 13.64 2.92
C ARG A 56 -7.67 12.69 2.91
N PHE A 57 -7.79 11.56 3.60
CA PHE A 57 -6.78 10.51 3.65
C PHE A 57 -6.53 9.90 2.27
N LEU A 58 -7.57 9.49 1.54
CA LEU A 58 -7.46 8.97 0.18
C LEU A 58 -6.85 10.00 -0.78
N ARG A 59 -7.26 11.27 -0.70
CA ARG A 59 -6.70 12.36 -1.52
C ARG A 59 -5.20 12.54 -1.29
N ALA A 60 -4.71 12.32 -0.07
CA ALA A 60 -3.27 12.37 0.20
C ALA A 60 -2.51 11.27 -0.56
N TYR A 61 -3.03 10.04 -0.58
CA TYR A 61 -2.46 8.94 -1.37
C TYR A 61 -2.51 9.21 -2.88
N GLN A 62 -3.63 9.74 -3.39
CA GLN A 62 -3.75 10.13 -4.80
C GLN A 62 -2.73 11.22 -5.17
N LYS A 63 -2.50 12.20 -4.30
CA LYS A 63 -1.52 13.27 -4.51
C LYS A 63 -0.08 12.75 -4.47
N GLU A 64 0.21 11.82 -3.58
CA GLU A 64 1.54 11.21 -3.44
C GLU A 64 1.87 10.36 -4.68
N PHE A 65 0.99 9.42 -5.01
CA PHE A 65 1.26 8.44 -6.05
C PHE A 65 0.97 8.95 -7.46
N LYS A 66 0.10 9.95 -7.64
CA LYS A 66 -0.29 10.51 -8.95
C LYS A 66 -0.64 9.41 -9.96
N PRO A 67 -1.61 8.53 -9.64
CA PRO A 67 -2.00 7.45 -10.53
C PRO A 67 -2.54 8.01 -11.84
N LEU A 68 -2.17 7.39 -12.96
CA LEU A 68 -2.62 7.83 -14.29
C LEU A 68 -3.48 6.78 -15.00
N THR A 69 -3.11 5.51 -14.90
CA THR A 69 -3.89 4.41 -15.49
C THR A 69 -4.97 3.93 -14.52
N GLN A 70 -6.02 3.29 -15.06
CA GLN A 70 -7.07 2.68 -14.21
C GLN A 70 -6.48 1.71 -13.17
N ARG A 71 -5.50 0.90 -13.57
CA ARG A 71 -4.86 -0.05 -12.65
C ARG A 71 -4.10 0.67 -11.52
N GLU A 72 -3.42 1.77 -11.82
CA GLU A 72 -2.77 2.59 -10.79
C GLU A 72 -3.81 3.22 -9.85
N CYS A 73 -4.93 3.72 -10.38
CA CYS A 73 -6.03 4.27 -9.56
C CYS A 73 -6.60 3.23 -8.60
N ASP A 74 -6.85 2.01 -9.10
CA ASP A 74 -7.37 0.89 -8.30
C ASP A 74 -6.39 0.49 -7.18
N LEU A 75 -5.08 0.46 -7.50
CA LEU A 75 -4.04 0.16 -6.51
C LEU A 75 -3.95 1.24 -5.44
N VAL A 76 -3.96 2.52 -5.82
CA VAL A 76 -3.92 3.64 -4.87
C VAL A 76 -5.12 3.61 -3.92
N GLN A 77 -6.32 3.37 -4.44
CA GLN A 77 -7.53 3.19 -3.64
C GLN A 77 -7.36 2.03 -2.64
N SER A 78 -6.89 0.87 -3.13
CA SER A 78 -6.70 -0.33 -2.32
C SER A 78 -5.64 -0.17 -1.22
N ILE A 79 -4.55 0.54 -1.51
CA ILE A 79 -3.49 0.88 -0.57
C ILE A 79 -4.04 1.77 0.55
N ALA A 80 -4.78 2.83 0.19
CA ALA A 80 -5.43 3.72 1.15
C ALA A 80 -6.43 2.95 2.03
N ASP A 81 -7.27 2.10 1.43
CA ASP A 81 -8.23 1.27 2.17
C ASP A 81 -7.53 0.34 3.17
N THR A 82 -6.47 -0.31 2.72
CA THR A 82 -5.70 -1.26 3.55
C THR A 82 -5.08 -0.52 4.73
N GLN A 83 -4.54 0.68 4.51
CA GLN A 83 -3.93 1.45 5.57
C GLN A 83 -4.97 2.07 6.54
N TRP A 84 -6.14 2.45 6.03
CA TRP A 84 -7.26 2.88 6.87
C TRP A 84 -7.70 1.76 7.83
N ARG A 85 -7.76 0.51 7.35
CA ARG A 85 -8.05 -0.65 8.20
C ARG A 85 -6.95 -0.92 9.23
N LEU A 86 -5.68 -0.80 8.84
CA LEU A 86 -4.54 -0.96 9.76
C LEU A 86 -4.57 0.04 10.92
N ARG A 87 -5.01 1.28 10.68
CA ARG A 87 -5.14 2.32 11.74
C ARG A 87 -6.09 1.91 12.88
N ARG A 88 -7.02 0.97 12.65
CA ARG A 88 -7.97 0.52 13.68
C ARG A 88 -7.39 -0.47 14.67
N ILE A 89 -6.39 -1.25 14.25
CA ILE A 89 -5.91 -2.40 15.02
C ILE A 89 -5.45 -1.99 16.43
N PRO A 90 -4.63 -0.95 16.62
CA PRO A 90 -4.23 -0.51 17.96
C PRO A 90 -5.41 -0.08 18.84
N GLY A 91 -6.41 0.58 18.27
CA GLY A 91 -7.62 0.99 19.00
C GLY A 91 -8.48 -0.21 19.42
N LEU A 92 -8.59 -1.23 18.56
CA LEU A 92 -9.29 -2.47 18.87
C LEU A 92 -8.57 -3.26 19.98
N GLU A 93 -7.24 -3.35 19.94
CA GLU A 93 -6.42 -3.97 20.99
C GLU A 93 -6.60 -3.24 22.33
N MET A 94 -6.48 -1.90 22.32
CA MET A 94 -6.71 -1.08 23.50
C MET A 94 -8.12 -1.29 24.07
N GLY A 95 -9.14 -1.37 23.21
CA GLY A 95 -10.52 -1.64 23.61
C GLY A 95 -10.70 -3.00 24.29
N ILE A 96 -10.00 -4.04 23.82
CA ILE A 96 -9.99 -5.36 24.48
C ILE A 96 -9.37 -5.25 25.87
N TYR A 97 -8.23 -4.58 26.00
CA TYR A 97 -7.58 -4.41 27.31
C TYR A 97 -8.40 -3.55 28.28
N ALA A 98 -9.02 -2.48 27.80
CA ALA A 98 -9.92 -1.65 28.61
C ALA A 98 -11.13 -2.46 29.11
N LYS A 99 -11.72 -3.29 28.24
CA LYS A 99 -12.81 -4.18 28.63
C LYS A 99 -12.38 -5.19 29.69
N GLY A 100 -11.21 -5.83 29.52
CA GLY A 100 -10.67 -6.75 30.51
C GLY A 100 -10.43 -6.10 31.87
N ARG A 101 -9.88 -4.88 31.89
CA ARG A 101 -9.72 -4.10 33.13
C ARG A 101 -11.04 -3.87 33.86
N LEU A 102 -12.10 -3.49 33.13
CA LEU A 102 -13.42 -3.28 33.72
C LEU A 102 -14.02 -4.56 34.30
N GLU A 103 -13.83 -5.71 33.63
CA GLU A 103 -14.42 -6.99 34.05
C GLU A 103 -13.65 -7.69 35.18
N LEU A 104 -12.34 -7.43 35.32
CA LEU A 104 -11.47 -8.19 36.23
C LEU A 104 -11.03 -7.42 37.47
N VAL A 105 -11.36 -6.12 37.57
CA VAL A 105 -10.95 -5.26 38.70
C VAL A 105 -11.47 -5.80 40.04
N GLU A 106 -12.72 -6.29 40.08
CA GLU A 106 -13.34 -6.82 41.29
C GLU A 106 -12.68 -8.10 41.79
N GLY A 107 -12.17 -8.95 40.88
CA GLY A 107 -11.49 -10.20 41.24
C GLY A 107 -10.09 -10.02 41.84
N HIS A 108 -9.56 -8.80 41.86
CA HIS A 108 -8.20 -8.47 42.29
C HIS A 108 -8.14 -7.45 43.44
N THR A 109 -9.27 -7.18 44.10
CA THR A 109 -9.35 -6.18 45.20
C THR A 109 -8.49 -6.54 46.42
N ASP A 110 -8.09 -7.79 46.57
CA ASP A 110 -7.31 -8.29 47.71
C ASP A 110 -5.80 -8.38 47.42
N ARG A 111 -5.37 -8.09 46.18
CA ARG A 111 -3.95 -8.14 45.76
C ARG A 111 -3.20 -6.87 46.14
N GLU A 112 -1.87 -6.88 46.12
CA GLU A 112 -1.11 -5.64 46.33
C GLU A 112 -1.34 -4.66 45.16
N LEU A 113 -1.47 -3.36 45.45
CA LEU A 113 -1.77 -2.33 44.43
C LEU A 113 -0.73 -2.29 43.30
N THR A 114 0.52 -2.63 43.61
CA THR A 114 1.65 -2.71 42.68
C THR A 114 1.54 -3.89 41.71
N GLU A 115 0.97 -5.01 42.15
CA GLU A 115 0.82 -6.25 41.37
C GLU A 115 -0.47 -6.29 40.54
N ARG A 116 -1.54 -5.65 41.03
CA ARG A 116 -2.87 -5.66 40.41
C ARG A 116 -2.88 -5.37 38.91
N PRO A 117 -2.21 -4.31 38.39
CA PRO A 117 -2.28 -3.98 36.97
C PRO A 117 -1.73 -5.11 36.08
N GLY A 118 -0.58 -5.68 36.44
CA GLY A 118 0.05 -6.75 35.67
C GLY A 118 -0.77 -8.03 35.66
N LEU A 119 -1.38 -8.40 36.80
CA LEU A 119 -2.26 -9.57 36.88
C LEU A 119 -3.50 -9.41 36.00
N ILE A 120 -4.15 -8.24 36.07
CA ILE A 120 -5.32 -7.93 35.25
C ILE A 120 -4.95 -7.97 33.76
N GLU A 121 -3.78 -7.47 33.37
CA GLU A 121 -3.31 -7.51 31.97
C GLU A 121 -3.09 -8.94 31.47
N VAL A 122 -2.40 -9.78 32.26
CA VAL A 122 -2.15 -11.18 31.89
C VAL A 122 -3.46 -11.96 31.79
N GLU A 123 -4.36 -11.81 32.76
CA GLU A 123 -5.65 -12.50 32.72
C GLU A 123 -6.54 -11.99 31.58
N THR A 124 -6.49 -10.68 31.28
CA THR A 124 -7.15 -10.10 30.10
C THR A 124 -6.61 -10.74 28.82
N TYR A 125 -5.30 -10.86 28.68
CA TYR A 125 -4.67 -11.51 27.53
C TYR A 125 -5.14 -12.97 27.38
N LEU A 126 -5.13 -13.74 28.47
CA LEU A 126 -5.56 -15.14 28.47
C LEU A 126 -7.05 -15.29 28.14
N LYS A 127 -7.91 -14.43 28.70
CA LYS A 127 -9.35 -14.42 28.46
C LYS A 127 -9.70 -14.06 27.02
N TYR A 128 -8.98 -13.11 26.42
CA TYR A 128 -9.22 -12.59 25.07
C TYR A 128 -8.20 -13.03 24.02
N GLU A 129 -7.47 -14.11 24.30
CA GLU A 129 -6.36 -14.61 23.48
C GLU A 129 -6.77 -14.82 22.01
N LYS A 130 -7.97 -15.37 21.77
CA LYS A 130 -8.50 -15.60 20.42
C LYS A 130 -8.72 -14.30 19.64
N GLN A 131 -9.22 -13.25 20.30
CA GLN A 131 -9.53 -11.96 19.70
C GLN A 131 -8.23 -11.22 19.36
N LEU A 132 -7.29 -11.17 20.32
CA LEU A 132 -5.98 -10.55 20.14
C LEU A 132 -5.19 -11.25 19.04
N ARG A 133 -5.15 -12.59 19.05
CA ARG A 133 -4.51 -13.38 17.97
C ARG A 133 -5.16 -13.11 16.61
N ASN A 134 -6.48 -12.96 16.55
CA ASN A 134 -7.14 -12.61 15.29
C ASN A 134 -6.73 -11.21 14.80
N LEU A 135 -6.59 -10.22 15.67
CA LEU A 135 -6.10 -8.89 15.31
C LEU A 135 -4.68 -8.96 14.73
N GLN A 136 -3.76 -9.66 15.40
CA GLN A 136 -2.39 -9.88 14.92
C GLN A 136 -2.37 -10.57 13.54
N VAL A 137 -3.22 -11.58 13.34
CA VAL A 137 -3.33 -12.26 12.04
C VAL A 137 -3.86 -11.33 10.95
N GLN A 138 -4.87 -10.50 11.24
CA GLN A 138 -5.38 -9.54 10.26
C GLN A 138 -4.35 -8.46 9.97
N GLU A 139 -3.63 -7.96 10.97
CA GLU A 139 -2.55 -6.99 10.80
C GLU A 139 -1.50 -7.53 9.83
N ALA A 140 -0.98 -8.73 10.08
CA ALA A 140 0.03 -9.33 9.23
C ALA A 140 -0.48 -9.54 7.78
N ARG A 141 -1.77 -9.85 7.59
CA ARG A 141 -2.38 -9.98 6.26
C ARG A 141 -2.49 -8.63 5.54
N LEU A 142 -2.97 -7.61 6.25
CA LEU A 142 -3.12 -6.26 5.70
C LEU A 142 -1.76 -5.65 5.37
N ARG A 143 -0.74 -5.81 6.23
CA ARG A 143 0.63 -5.35 5.95
C ARG A 143 1.23 -5.98 4.71
N ARG A 144 1.12 -7.32 4.57
CA ARG A 144 1.56 -8.01 3.34
C ARG A 144 0.82 -7.54 2.09
N ARG A 145 -0.49 -7.28 2.21
CA ARG A 145 -1.28 -6.72 1.09
C ARG A 145 -0.78 -5.33 0.71
N TYR A 146 -0.61 -4.46 1.69
CA TYR A 146 -0.09 -3.09 1.51
C TYR A 146 1.27 -3.09 0.82
N GLU A 147 2.22 -3.91 1.31
CA GLU A 147 3.55 -4.04 0.73
C GLU A 147 3.50 -4.52 -0.72
N LYS A 148 2.70 -5.56 -1.00
CA LYS A 148 2.56 -6.12 -2.34
C LYS A 148 1.94 -5.13 -3.33
N GLU A 149 0.84 -4.49 -2.96
CA GLU A 149 0.13 -3.54 -3.84
C GLU A 149 0.97 -2.29 -4.07
N THR A 150 1.69 -1.81 -3.05
CA THR A 150 2.63 -0.69 -3.19
C THR A 150 3.80 -1.05 -4.12
N ALA A 151 4.33 -2.27 -4.03
CA ALA A 151 5.39 -2.75 -4.91
C ALA A 151 4.91 -2.84 -6.37
N GLU A 152 3.72 -3.39 -6.61
CA GLU A 152 3.11 -3.45 -7.94
C GLU A 152 2.88 -2.05 -8.53
N LEU A 153 2.35 -1.11 -7.74
CA LEU A 153 2.13 0.27 -8.17
C LEU A 153 3.43 0.94 -8.60
N ARG A 154 4.49 0.81 -7.77
CA ARG A 154 5.81 1.36 -8.08
C ARG A 154 6.40 0.75 -9.35
N GLN A 155 6.22 -0.55 -9.55
CA GLN A 155 6.66 -1.22 -10.76
C GLN A 155 5.95 -0.67 -12.01
N LEU A 156 4.62 -0.57 -11.99
CA LEU A 156 3.85 -0.02 -13.12
C LEU A 156 4.27 1.40 -13.46
N GLN A 157 4.48 2.24 -12.44
CA GLN A 157 4.93 3.62 -12.63
C GLN A 157 6.36 3.69 -13.16
N GLN A 158 7.25 2.81 -12.70
CA GLN A 158 8.61 2.71 -13.22
C GLN A 158 8.60 2.30 -14.70
N GLU A 159 7.83 1.28 -15.07
CA GLU A 159 7.70 0.81 -16.46
C GLU A 159 7.13 1.89 -17.38
N ARG A 160 6.11 2.64 -16.90
CA ARG A 160 5.56 3.79 -17.61
C ARG A 160 6.59 4.88 -17.82
N ASN A 161 7.26 5.34 -16.75
CA ASN A 161 8.26 6.40 -16.85
C ASN A 161 9.42 6.00 -17.78
N GLN A 162 9.83 4.72 -17.75
CA GLN A 162 10.85 4.20 -18.66
C GLN A 162 10.38 4.14 -20.11
N ARG A 163 9.10 3.87 -20.37
CA ARG A 163 8.51 3.94 -21.71
C ARG A 163 8.49 5.39 -22.20
N GLU A 164 7.93 6.30 -21.40
CA GLU A 164 7.89 7.73 -21.71
C GLU A 164 9.28 8.31 -22.01
N GLN A 165 10.29 7.96 -21.20
CA GLN A 165 11.66 8.38 -21.41
C GLN A 165 12.25 7.86 -22.73
N ARG A 166 11.99 6.59 -23.07
CA ARG A 166 12.45 6.00 -24.35
C ARG A 166 11.76 6.66 -25.53
N ASP A 167 10.46 6.90 -25.43
CA ASP A 167 9.69 7.55 -26.49
C ASP A 167 10.19 8.99 -26.69
N LEU A 168 10.46 9.73 -25.62
CA LEU A 168 11.07 11.06 -25.68
C LEU A 168 12.46 11.03 -26.32
N GLU A 169 13.31 10.07 -25.98
CA GLU A 169 14.65 9.95 -26.58
C GLU A 169 14.57 9.70 -28.10
N VAL A 170 13.71 8.79 -28.54
CA VAL A 170 13.48 8.51 -29.97
C VAL A 170 12.92 9.75 -30.67
N CYS A 171 11.91 10.37 -30.07
CA CYS A 171 11.25 11.57 -30.59
C CYS A 171 12.24 12.74 -30.73
N ALA A 172 13.12 12.93 -29.74
CA ALA A 172 14.17 13.95 -29.76
C ALA A 172 15.17 13.72 -30.90
N LYS A 173 15.57 12.47 -31.17
CA LYS A 173 16.44 12.15 -32.32
C LYS A 173 15.79 12.48 -33.66
N LEU A 174 14.51 12.16 -33.82
CA LEU A 174 13.75 12.49 -35.03
C LEU A 174 13.61 14.00 -35.21
N TYR A 175 13.30 14.72 -34.13
CA TYR A 175 13.23 16.18 -34.12
C TYR A 175 14.54 16.83 -34.55
N LEU A 176 15.67 16.41 -33.97
CA LEU A 176 16.99 16.93 -34.31
C LEU A 176 17.35 16.69 -35.77
N LYS A 177 17.00 15.52 -36.32
CA LYS A 177 17.19 15.19 -37.74
C LYS A 177 16.35 16.10 -38.64
N ALA A 178 15.05 16.26 -38.34
CA ALA A 178 14.17 17.13 -39.12
C ALA A 178 14.63 18.58 -39.09
N ARG A 179 15.11 19.05 -37.93
CA ARG A 179 15.69 20.39 -37.76
C ARG A 179 16.96 20.58 -38.60
N HIS A 180 17.86 19.59 -38.63
CA HIS A 180 19.05 19.60 -39.48
C HIS A 180 18.67 19.70 -40.97
N ASP A 181 17.62 18.98 -41.38
CA ASP A 181 17.12 18.98 -42.76
C ASP A 181 16.25 20.21 -43.10
N ASN A 182 16.08 21.17 -42.16
CA ASN A 182 15.20 22.34 -42.26
C ASN A 182 13.75 22.01 -42.62
N LYS A 183 13.23 20.86 -42.15
CA LYS A 183 11.86 20.42 -42.40
C LYS A 183 10.95 20.78 -41.22
N PRO A 184 9.69 21.22 -41.47
CA PRO A 184 8.69 21.28 -40.42
C PRO A 184 8.43 19.86 -39.91
N TRP A 185 8.30 19.71 -38.60
CA TRP A 185 8.10 18.41 -37.96
C TRP A 185 7.40 18.55 -36.61
N GLN A 186 6.49 17.62 -36.33
CA GLN A 186 5.81 17.50 -35.04
C GLN A 186 5.85 16.06 -34.53
N PRO A 187 5.80 15.84 -33.19
CA PRO A 187 5.76 14.50 -32.61
C PRO A 187 4.61 13.63 -33.16
N SER A 188 3.45 14.23 -33.44
CA SER A 188 2.30 13.54 -34.01
C SER A 188 2.56 12.88 -35.37
N ASP A 189 3.52 13.41 -36.15
CA ASP A 189 3.89 12.88 -37.48
C ASP A 189 4.44 11.45 -37.39
N ASN A 190 4.87 11.04 -36.19
CA ASN A 190 5.41 9.72 -35.89
C ASN A 190 4.58 8.96 -34.82
N GLY A 191 3.35 9.40 -34.56
CA GLY A 191 2.44 8.73 -33.63
C GLY A 191 2.74 8.98 -32.15
N PHE A 192 3.56 9.98 -31.82
CA PHE A 192 3.76 10.40 -30.43
C PHE A 192 2.60 11.32 -29.98
N GLU A 193 2.03 11.03 -28.81
CA GLU A 193 0.84 11.73 -28.28
C GLU A 193 1.18 12.94 -27.38
N PHE A 194 2.46 13.28 -27.22
CA PHE A 194 2.91 14.41 -26.41
C PHE A 194 3.32 15.61 -27.28
N PRO A 195 3.20 16.86 -26.75
CA PRO A 195 3.47 18.07 -27.52
C PRO A 195 4.97 18.28 -27.77
N LEU A 196 5.29 19.09 -28.79
CA LEU A 196 6.68 19.43 -29.13
C LEU A 196 7.44 20.12 -27.98
N SER A 197 6.74 20.82 -27.07
CA SER A 197 7.36 21.42 -25.89
C SER A 197 8.07 20.39 -25.02
N TYR A 198 7.50 19.19 -24.83
CA TYR A 198 8.11 18.14 -24.01
C TYR A 198 9.46 17.67 -24.59
N VAL A 199 9.56 17.60 -25.92
CA VAL A 199 10.81 17.25 -26.61
C VAL A 199 11.87 18.34 -26.42
N LYS A 200 11.47 19.60 -26.47
CA LYS A 200 12.37 20.74 -26.24
C LYS A 200 12.88 20.77 -24.81
N ASP A 201 11.98 20.63 -23.83
CA ASP A 201 12.32 20.59 -22.40
C ASP A 201 13.27 19.43 -22.10
N TYR A 202 13.02 18.26 -22.69
CA TYR A 202 13.91 17.10 -22.60
C TYR A 202 15.32 17.42 -23.12
N LEU A 203 15.44 18.02 -24.30
CA LEU A 203 16.73 18.40 -24.89
C LEU A 203 17.47 19.46 -24.07
N GLU A 204 16.75 20.43 -23.50
CA GLU A 204 17.32 21.41 -22.58
C GLU A 204 17.88 20.74 -21.32
N GLY A 205 17.15 19.79 -20.75
CA GLY A 205 17.60 18.99 -19.61
C GLY A 205 18.84 18.15 -19.91
N VAL A 206 18.89 17.50 -21.07
CA VAL A 206 20.08 16.74 -21.53
C VAL A 206 21.28 17.68 -21.65
N ARG A 207 21.10 18.83 -22.30
CA ARG A 207 22.17 19.83 -22.47
C ARG A 207 22.68 20.36 -21.14
N ALA A 208 21.80 20.67 -20.19
CA ALA A 208 22.19 21.10 -18.85
C ALA A 208 23.02 20.03 -18.12
N SER A 209 22.61 18.76 -18.24
CA SER A 209 23.33 17.62 -17.66
C SER A 209 24.72 17.43 -18.29
N GLU A 210 24.84 17.56 -19.62
CA GLU A 210 26.13 17.49 -20.31
C GLU A 210 27.10 18.59 -19.85
N ILE A 211 26.60 19.82 -19.71
CA ILE A 211 27.38 20.95 -19.20
C ILE A 211 27.87 20.66 -17.78
N TYR A 212 26.98 20.23 -16.89
CA TYR A 212 27.34 19.89 -15.50
C TYR A 212 28.36 18.75 -15.41
N ASN A 213 28.25 17.72 -16.25
CA ASN A 213 29.22 16.64 -16.28
C ASN A 213 30.57 17.09 -16.83
N ALA A 214 30.59 18.02 -17.80
CA ALA A 214 31.81 18.61 -18.32
C ALA A 214 32.54 19.45 -17.26
N THR A 215 31.81 20.24 -16.45
CA THR A 215 32.42 21.01 -15.36
C THR A 215 33.03 20.10 -14.30
N LEU A 216 32.33 19.06 -13.86
CA LEU A 216 32.86 18.07 -12.91
C LEU A 216 34.12 17.36 -13.41
N ARG A 217 34.18 17.02 -14.71
CA ARG A 217 35.37 16.40 -15.32
C ARG A 217 36.57 17.36 -15.30
N ASN A 218 36.35 18.64 -15.56
CA ASN A 218 37.40 19.65 -15.53
C ASN A 218 37.91 19.88 -14.09
N GLU A 219 37.02 19.99 -13.10
CA GLU A 219 37.39 20.13 -11.69
C GLU A 219 38.23 18.94 -11.19
N ARG A 220 37.84 17.71 -11.55
CA ARG A 220 38.62 16.50 -11.22
C ARG A 220 40.00 16.45 -11.88
N ARG A 221 40.12 16.95 -13.11
CA ARG A 221 41.42 17.05 -13.81
C ARG A 221 42.34 18.07 -13.14
N HIS A 222 41.81 19.21 -12.69
CA HIS A 222 42.59 20.21 -11.97
C HIS A 222 43.00 19.76 -10.56
N ALA A 223 42.13 19.01 -9.86
CA ALA A 223 42.45 18.44 -8.54
C ALA A 223 43.47 17.29 -8.57
N SER A 224 43.65 16.61 -9.71
CA SER A 224 44.64 15.53 -9.88
C SER A 224 46.00 16.01 -10.41
N ALA A 225 46.13 17.30 -10.75
CA ALA A 225 47.35 17.91 -11.28
C ALA A 225 48.07 18.80 -10.26
N ALA A 226 47.56 18.89 -9.03
CA ALA A 226 48.16 19.53 -7.86
C ALA A 226 48.64 18.46 -6.88
#